data_AF-A0A495ZFP5-F1
#
_entry.id   AF-A0A495ZFP5-F1
#
_cell.length_a   1.000
_cell.length_b   1.000
_cell.length_c   1.000
_cell.angle_alpha   90.00
_cell.angle_beta   90.00
_cell.angle_gamma   90.00
#
_symmetry.space_group_name_H-M   'P 1'
#
loop_
_entity.id
_entity.type
_entity.pdbx_description
1 polymer ?
#
loop_
_entity_poly.entity_id
_entity_poly.type
_entity_poly.pdbx_seq_one_letter_code
_entity_poly.pdbx_strand_id
1 'polypeptide(L)'
;MLRYIFAVILSVCAASISEGLEVGDSALETTFVSGDKEIKFADFHGKFNLIVVSDTMKYREFNTQLEQQADTFKAKYDATTLRLQEDSGILLIDKSGYLRWKFLSDAGLAQTAIAELESELVKLKRHNPLPIGSPAPDFGLIDVETGLLFNLSKYKGKKHALVTLLLQTY
;
A
#
# COMPACT_ATOMS: atom_id res chain seq x y z
N MET A 1 -42.07 6.00 -7.85
CA MET A 1 -41.58 6.68 -6.63
C MET A 1 -41.27 5.57 -5.63
N LEU A 2 -40.09 5.38 -5.07
CA LEU A 2 -39.10 6.35 -4.62
C LEU A 2 -37.75 5.59 -4.54
N ARG A 3 -36.77 6.05 -5.31
CA ARG A 3 -35.38 5.59 -5.23
C ARG A 3 -34.81 6.10 -3.91
N TYR A 4 -34.58 5.21 -2.95
CA TYR A 4 -33.69 5.44 -1.80
C TYR A 4 -32.46 4.55 -2.06
N ILE A 5 -31.38 5.09 -2.62
CA ILE A 5 -30.34 5.88 -1.94
C ILE A 5 -29.74 5.09 -0.79
N PHE A 6 -28.75 4.27 -1.15
CA PHE A 6 -27.55 3.88 -0.39
C PHE A 6 -26.63 3.24 -1.45
N ALA A 7 -25.99 3.95 -2.38
CA ALA A 7 -25.23 5.16 -2.15
C ALA A 7 -24.50 5.05 -0.80
N VAL A 8 -23.66 4.02 -0.66
CA VAL A 8 -22.51 4.08 0.25
C VAL A 8 -21.60 5.18 -0.31
N ILE A 9 -22.08 6.41 -0.16
CA ILE A 9 -21.33 7.64 -0.29
C ILE A 9 -20.41 7.63 0.91
N LEU A 10 -19.12 7.44 0.63
CA LEU A 10 -18.14 8.48 0.91
C LEU A 10 -18.45 9.28 2.20
N SER A 11 -18.32 8.61 3.34
CA SER A 11 -18.19 9.29 4.63
C SER A 11 -17.57 8.31 5.62
N VAL A 12 -16.40 7.80 5.28
CA VAL A 12 -15.40 7.64 6.32
C VAL A 12 -14.63 8.95 6.26
N CYS A 13 -14.66 9.67 7.38
CA CYS A 13 -13.95 10.91 7.63
C CYS A 13 -12.55 10.91 7.01
N ALA A 14 -12.02 12.10 6.75
CA ALA A 14 -10.61 12.34 6.47
C ALA A 14 -9.71 11.96 7.68
N ALA A 15 -9.83 10.72 8.17
CA ALA A 15 -8.76 10.03 8.84
C ALA A 15 -7.68 9.90 7.78
N SER A 16 -6.53 10.48 8.07
CA SER A 16 -5.40 10.42 7.15
C SER A 16 -5.14 8.97 6.74
N ILE A 17 -4.67 8.75 5.51
CA ILE A 17 -4.31 7.41 5.01
C ILE A 17 -3.34 6.70 5.99
N SER A 18 -2.56 7.47 6.73
CA SER A 18 -1.70 7.03 7.83
C SER A 18 -2.41 6.51 9.08
N GLU A 19 -3.55 7.08 9.46
CA GLU A 19 -4.32 6.67 10.64
C GLU A 19 -5.15 5.42 10.38
N GLY A 20 -5.51 5.16 9.12
CA GLY A 20 -6.31 4.00 8.73
C GLY A 20 -5.52 2.72 8.40
N LEU A 21 -4.22 2.83 8.09
CA LEU A 21 -3.38 1.69 7.70
C LEU A 21 -2.39 1.31 8.81
N GLU A 22 -2.39 0.03 9.19
CA GLU A 22 -1.45 -0.58 10.11
C GLU A 22 -0.39 -1.42 9.39
N VAL A 23 0.78 -1.57 10.01
CA VAL A 23 1.84 -2.41 9.44
C VAL A 23 1.35 -3.84 9.28
N GLY A 24 1.43 -4.38 8.07
CA GLY A 24 0.89 -5.68 7.68
C GLY A 24 -0.43 -5.60 6.92
N ASP A 25 -1.09 -4.44 6.88
CA ASP A 25 -2.32 -4.26 6.11
C ASP A 25 -2.06 -4.25 4.61
N SER A 26 -3.08 -4.69 3.86
CA SER A 26 -3.07 -4.62 2.40
C SER A 26 -3.45 -3.21 1.95
N ALA A 27 -2.62 -2.63 1.08
CA ALA A 27 -2.86 -1.35 0.42
C ALA A 27 -3.36 -1.52 -1.03
N LEU A 28 -3.75 -2.73 -1.44
CA LEU A 28 -4.16 -3.02 -2.83
C LEU A 28 -5.38 -2.22 -3.28
N GLU A 29 -6.32 -1.98 -2.37
CA GLU A 29 -7.54 -1.20 -2.62
C GLU A 29 -7.36 0.28 -2.26
N THR A 30 -6.15 0.69 -1.85
CA THR A 30 -5.87 2.07 -1.44
C THR A 30 -5.78 2.97 -2.67
N THR A 31 -6.58 4.04 -2.64
CA THR A 31 -6.48 5.16 -3.58
C THR A 31 -5.90 6.35 -2.83
N PHE A 32 -4.84 6.91 -3.38
CA PHE A 32 -4.21 8.12 -2.88
C PHE A 32 -4.71 9.32 -3.67
N VAL A 33 -4.74 10.49 -3.03
CA VAL A 33 -5.09 11.76 -3.69
C VAL A 33 -3.86 12.66 -3.68
N SER A 34 -3.41 13.07 -4.86
CA SER A 34 -2.28 13.99 -5.04
C SER A 34 -2.73 15.18 -5.89
N GLY A 35 -3.06 16.29 -5.24
CA GLY A 35 -3.75 17.42 -5.87
C GLY A 35 -5.11 16.98 -6.41
N ASP A 36 -5.40 17.28 -7.68
CA ASP A 36 -6.66 16.91 -8.35
C ASP A 36 -6.64 15.49 -8.96
N LYS A 37 -5.61 14.69 -8.68
CA LYS A 37 -5.44 13.35 -9.26
C LYS A 37 -5.63 12.25 -8.23
N GLU A 38 -6.52 11.33 -8.56
CA GLU A 38 -6.60 10.02 -7.90
C GLU A 38 -5.50 9.10 -8.46
N ILE A 39 -4.77 8.47 -7.55
CA ILE A 39 -3.67 7.57 -7.86
C ILE A 39 -3.95 6.24 -7.15
N LYS A 40 -4.13 5.16 -7.90
CA LYS A 40 -4.42 3.85 -7.32
C LYS A 40 -3.12 3.13 -7.01
N PHE A 41 -3.00 2.51 -5.84
CA PHE A 41 -1.82 1.69 -5.54
C PHE A 41 -1.62 0.57 -6.58
N ALA A 42 -2.72 0.02 -7.11
CA ALA A 42 -2.71 -0.99 -8.17
C ALA A 42 -1.83 -0.62 -9.39
N ASP A 43 -1.62 0.68 -9.67
CA ASP A 43 -0.76 1.13 -10.77
C ASP A 43 0.74 0.83 -10.53
N PHE A 44 1.13 0.67 -9.26
CA PHE A 44 2.50 0.40 -8.79
C PHE A 44 2.72 -1.06 -8.36
N HIS A 45 1.64 -1.82 -8.15
CA HIS A 45 1.70 -3.19 -7.67
C HIS A 45 2.57 -4.08 -8.55
N GLY A 46 3.43 -4.89 -7.92
CA GLY A 46 4.36 -5.80 -8.56
C GLY A 46 5.56 -5.14 -9.27
N LYS A 47 5.57 -3.81 -9.42
CA LYS A 47 6.62 -3.08 -10.16
C LYS A 47 7.71 -2.54 -9.25
N PHE A 48 7.32 -1.83 -8.19
CA PHE A 48 8.24 -1.13 -7.30
C PHE A 48 7.73 -1.18 -5.86
N ASN A 49 8.63 -1.03 -4.89
CA ASN A 49 8.24 -0.62 -3.54
C ASN A 49 7.83 0.86 -3.58
N LEU A 50 6.76 1.22 -2.88
CA LEU A 50 6.22 2.56 -2.88
C LEU A 50 6.50 3.26 -1.54
N ILE A 51 7.19 4.38 -1.59
CA ILE A 51 7.42 5.28 -0.46
C ILE A 51 6.42 6.42 -0.59
N VAL A 52 5.34 6.37 0.18
CA VAL A 52 4.31 7.41 0.18
C VAL A 52 4.66 8.45 1.24
N VAL A 53 4.66 9.73 0.89
CA VAL A 53 5.13 10.79 1.78
C VAL A 53 4.21 12.00 1.71
N SER A 54 3.88 12.54 2.87
CA SER A 54 3.17 13.79 2.99
C SER A 54 4.05 14.98 2.56
N ASP A 55 3.52 15.84 1.70
CA ASP A 55 4.12 17.08 1.21
C ASP A 55 3.74 18.28 2.10
N THR A 56 3.64 18.05 3.41
CA THR A 56 3.37 19.08 4.41
C THR A 56 4.68 19.64 4.97
N MET A 57 4.62 20.86 5.51
CA MET A 57 5.77 21.51 6.17
C MET A 57 6.40 20.67 7.28
N LYS A 58 5.59 19.83 7.94
CA LYS A 58 5.98 18.89 9.00
C LYS A 58 7.06 17.90 8.55
N TYR A 59 7.06 17.47 7.28
CA TYR A 59 8.03 16.52 6.74
C TYR A 59 9.01 17.14 5.74
N ARG A 60 9.13 18.47 5.68
CA ARG A 60 9.99 19.16 4.70
C ARG A 60 11.45 18.69 4.72
N GLU A 61 12.03 18.50 5.92
CA GLU A 61 13.42 18.05 6.06
C GLU A 61 13.57 16.61 5.55
N PHE A 62 12.63 15.73 5.90
CA PHE A 62 12.59 14.36 5.38
C PHE A 62 12.45 14.33 3.86
N ASN A 63 11.54 15.15 3.29
CA ASN A 63 11.33 15.25 1.85
C ASN A 63 12.60 15.69 1.12
N THR A 64 13.32 16.68 1.68
CA THR A 64 14.62 17.12 1.13
C THR A 64 15.66 15.98 1.13
N GLN A 65 15.77 15.23 2.23
CA GLN A 65 16.71 14.10 2.32
C GLN A 65 16.32 12.95 1.40
N LEU A 66 15.02 12.67 1.28
CA LEU A 66 14.48 11.65 0.40
C LEU A 66 14.74 11.99 -1.07
N GLU A 67 14.61 13.26 -1.46
CA GLU A 67 14.96 13.74 -2.81
C GLU A 67 16.42 13.47 -3.16
N GLN A 68 17.33 13.78 -2.23
CA GLN A 68 18.76 13.54 -2.42
C GLN A 68 19.10 12.06 -2.59
N GLN A 69 18.26 11.16 -2.07
CA GLN A 69 18.46 9.72 -2.09
C GLN A 69 17.53 8.97 -3.07
N ALA A 70 16.64 9.68 -3.78
CA ALA A 70 15.60 9.06 -4.59
C ALA A 70 16.17 8.13 -5.68
N ASP A 71 17.23 8.57 -6.36
CA ASP A 71 17.91 7.76 -7.38
C ASP A 71 18.57 6.52 -6.77
N THR A 72 19.15 6.67 -5.56
CA THR A 72 19.72 5.55 -4.82
C THR A 72 18.64 4.55 -4.44
N PHE A 73 17.48 5.03 -3.97
CA PHE A 73 16.37 4.16 -3.56
C PHE A 73 15.78 3.40 -4.74
N LYS A 74 15.63 4.08 -5.88
CA LYS A 74 15.19 3.46 -7.13
C LYS A 74 16.18 2.41 -7.62
N ALA A 75 17.46 2.74 -7.74
CA ALA A 75 18.46 1.84 -8.29
C ALA A 75 18.81 0.66 -7.35
N LYS A 76 18.83 0.90 -6.03
CA LYS A 76 19.30 -0.08 -5.04
C LYS A 76 18.18 -0.93 -4.46
N TYR A 77 16.99 -0.38 -4.28
CA TYR A 77 15.88 -1.01 -3.56
C TYR A 77 14.60 -1.15 -4.40
N ASP A 78 14.65 -0.81 -5.69
CA ASP A 78 13.49 -0.85 -6.59
C ASP A 78 12.30 -0.06 -6.02
N ALA A 79 12.60 1.08 -5.40
CA ALA A 79 11.63 1.90 -4.69
C ALA A 79 11.35 3.22 -5.43
N THR A 80 10.09 3.67 -5.40
CA THR A 80 9.68 4.95 -5.96
C THR A 80 8.90 5.76 -4.93
N THR A 81 8.95 7.08 -5.07
CA THR A 81 8.34 8.00 -4.11
C THR A 81 7.04 8.56 -4.67
N LEU A 82 5.98 8.53 -3.88
CA LEU A 82 4.71 9.18 -4.15
C LEU A 82 4.47 10.28 -3.11
N ARG A 83 4.19 11.50 -3.56
CA ARG A 83 3.90 12.64 -2.68
C ARG A 83 2.42 12.94 -2.63
N LEU A 84 1.89 13.08 -1.42
CA LEU A 84 0.50 13.40 -1.15
C LEU A 84 0.42 14.75 -0.45
N GLN A 85 -0.55 15.59 -0.82
CA GLN A 85 -0.73 16.90 -0.20
C GLN A 85 -1.39 16.82 1.19
N GLU A 86 -1.88 15.65 1.57
CA GLU A 86 -2.51 15.39 2.85
C GLU A 86 -1.48 14.97 3.91
N ASP A 87 -1.78 15.13 5.21
CA ASP A 87 -0.93 14.60 6.30
C ASP A 87 -1.08 13.08 6.40
N SER A 88 -0.53 12.37 5.40
CA SER A 88 -0.52 10.91 5.31
C SER A 88 0.66 10.26 6.02
N GLY A 89 1.47 11.03 6.75
CA GLY A 89 2.77 10.57 7.24
C GLY A 89 3.69 10.05 6.15
N ILE A 90 4.56 9.12 6.54
CA ILE A 90 5.51 8.45 5.65
C ILE A 90 5.22 6.96 5.72
N LEU A 91 4.96 6.33 4.57
CA LEU A 91 4.59 4.93 4.47
C LEU A 91 5.53 4.22 3.50
N LEU A 92 5.95 3.00 3.84
CA LEU A 92 6.63 2.09 2.93
C LEU A 92 5.70 0.92 2.63
N ILE A 93 5.22 0.84 1.39
CA ILE A 93 4.43 -0.27 0.90
C ILE A 93 5.32 -1.11 -0.01
N ASP A 94 5.39 -2.40 0.23
CA ASP A 94 6.18 -3.26 -0.65
C ASP A 94 5.48 -3.50 -1.99
N LYS A 95 6.24 -4.01 -2.97
CA LYS A 95 5.69 -4.39 -4.28
C LYS A 95 4.56 -5.41 -4.21
N SER A 96 4.41 -6.16 -3.11
CA SER A 96 3.34 -7.13 -2.91
C SER A 96 2.03 -6.45 -2.49
N GLY A 97 2.08 -5.16 -2.14
CA GLY A 97 0.93 -4.36 -1.75
C GLY A 97 0.65 -4.37 -0.26
N TYR A 98 1.65 -4.63 0.58
CA TYR A 98 1.50 -4.60 2.04
C TYR A 98 2.28 -3.45 2.65
N LEU A 99 1.68 -2.76 3.62
CA LEU A 99 2.37 -1.76 4.43
C LEU A 99 3.44 -2.46 5.28
N ARG A 100 4.69 -2.04 5.15
CA ARG A 100 5.84 -2.61 5.86
C ARG A 100 6.37 -1.72 6.97
N TRP A 101 6.23 -0.42 6.79
CA TRP A 101 6.69 0.56 7.75
C TRP A 101 5.86 1.83 7.61
N LYS A 102 5.57 2.47 8.74
CA LYS A 102 4.94 3.79 8.78
C LYS A 102 5.65 4.66 9.81
N PHE A 103 5.72 5.95 9.52
CA PHE A 103 6.27 6.95 10.41
C PHE A 103 5.33 8.15 10.48
N LEU A 104 4.79 8.35 11.68
CA LEU A 104 3.84 9.40 12.03
C LEU A 104 4.47 10.16 13.21
N SER A 105 5.20 11.23 12.94
CA SER A 105 5.83 12.02 14.00
C SER A 105 5.75 13.51 13.71
N ASP A 106 5.53 14.29 14.77
CA ASP A 106 5.35 15.75 14.76
C ASP A 106 6.65 16.56 14.83
N ALA A 107 7.82 15.94 15.02
CA ALA A 107 9.03 16.73 15.26
C ALA A 107 10.33 16.06 14.81
N GLY A 108 11.09 16.75 13.96
CA GLY A 108 12.56 16.87 13.99
C GLY A 108 13.44 15.62 13.87
N LEU A 109 12.87 14.42 13.70
CA LEU A 109 13.61 13.15 13.64
C LEU A 109 13.75 12.63 12.19
N ALA A 110 13.83 13.54 11.22
CA ALA A 110 13.91 13.19 9.79
C ALA A 110 15.08 12.24 9.50
N GLN A 111 16.24 12.48 10.12
CA GLN A 111 17.43 11.65 9.90
C GLN A 111 17.28 10.23 10.47
N THR A 112 16.62 10.09 11.63
CA THR A 112 16.29 8.79 12.21
C THR A 112 15.29 8.04 11.35
N ALA A 113 14.25 8.74 10.86
CA ALA A 113 13.24 8.16 9.99
C ALA A 113 13.82 7.66 8.65
N ILE A 114 14.76 8.39 8.04
CA ILE A 114 15.45 7.96 6.82
C ILE A 114 16.29 6.71 7.08
N ALA A 115 17.06 6.68 8.16
CA ALA A 115 17.88 5.51 8.50
C ALA A 115 17.02 4.26 8.79
N GLU A 116 15.87 4.44 9.45
CA GLU A 116 14.89 3.37 9.65
C GLU A 116 14.29 2.90 8.33
N LEU A 117 13.85 3.82 7.47
CA LEU A 117 13.34 3.51 6.13
C LEU A 117 14.37 2.71 5.32
N GLU A 118 15.63 3.12 5.31
CA GLU A 118 16.71 2.39 4.65
C GLU A 118 16.88 0.98 5.21
N SER A 119 16.80 0.81 6.53
CA SER A 119 16.87 -0.50 7.18
C SER A 119 15.73 -1.42 6.71
N GLU A 120 14.51 -0.91 6.59
CA GLU A 120 13.36 -1.65 6.08
C GLU A 120 13.50 -2.01 4.60
N LEU A 121 13.99 -1.08 3.77
CA LEU A 121 14.29 -1.32 2.36
C LEU A 121 15.39 -2.39 2.19
N VAL A 122 16.39 -2.40 3.08
CA VAL A 122 17.43 -3.46 3.11
C VAL A 122 16.81 -4.82 3.45
N LYS A 123 15.85 -4.90 4.38
CA LYS A 123 15.14 -6.15 4.68
C LYS A 123 14.36 -6.66 3.46
N LEU A 124 13.66 -5.77 2.74
CA LEU A 124 12.94 -6.11 1.51
C LEU A 124 13.87 -6.57 0.38
N LYS A 125 15.10 -6.04 0.34
CA LYS A 125 16.12 -6.47 -0.63
C LYS A 125 16.73 -7.83 -0.28
N ARG A 126 16.91 -8.15 1.00
CA ARG A 126 17.73 -9.30 1.44
C ARG A 126 17.03 -10.66 1.32
N HIS A 127 15.69 -10.77 1.33
CA HIS A 127 14.99 -12.06 1.11
C HIS A 127 13.51 -11.90 0.70
N ASN A 128 13.11 -12.58 -0.39
CA ASN A 128 11.88 -13.41 -0.41
C ASN A 128 12.22 -14.67 0.43
N PRO A 129 11.39 -15.17 1.38
CA PRO A 129 9.93 -15.19 1.43
C PRO A 129 9.35 -14.39 2.63
N LEU A 130 8.03 -14.28 2.66
CA LEU A 130 7.26 -13.65 3.73
C LEU A 130 7.75 -14.08 5.13
N PRO A 131 7.91 -13.14 6.08
CA PRO A 131 8.17 -13.46 7.47
C PRO A 131 7.22 -14.55 7.97
N ILE A 132 7.72 -15.51 8.76
CA ILE A 132 6.88 -16.50 9.46
C ILE A 132 5.96 -15.71 10.41
N GLY A 133 4.74 -15.41 9.96
CA GLY A 133 3.79 -14.52 10.65
C GLY A 133 3.18 -13.42 9.78
N SER A 134 3.75 -13.14 8.60
CA SER A 134 3.06 -12.33 7.59
C SER A 134 1.87 -13.12 7.04
N PRO A 135 0.71 -12.46 6.78
CA PRO A 135 -0.39 -13.12 6.11
C PRO A 135 0.12 -13.72 4.81
N ALA A 136 -0.19 -15.01 4.58
CA ALA A 136 0.17 -15.68 3.33
C ALA A 136 -0.29 -14.80 2.16
N PRO A 137 0.51 -14.68 1.09
CA PRO A 137 0.18 -13.82 -0.02
C PRO A 137 -1.16 -14.29 -0.56
N ASP A 138 -2.12 -13.39 -0.62
CA ASP A 138 -3.42 -13.74 -1.14
C ASP A 138 -3.34 -13.82 -2.65
N PHE A 139 -3.58 -15.01 -3.20
CA PHE A 139 -3.57 -15.20 -4.64
C PHE A 139 -4.93 -14.75 -5.18
N GLY A 140 -4.92 -13.78 -6.09
CA GLY A 140 -6.07 -13.41 -6.90
C GLY A 140 -6.15 -14.29 -8.13
N LEU A 141 -7.30 -14.94 -8.35
CA LEU A 141 -7.64 -15.57 -9.63
C LEU A 141 -8.51 -14.60 -10.41
N ILE A 142 -8.18 -14.34 -11.68
CA ILE A 142 -9.02 -13.52 -12.56
C ILE A 142 -9.74 -14.47 -13.51
N ASP A 143 -11.06 -14.38 -13.54
CA ASP A 143 -11.85 -14.97 -14.61
C ASP A 143 -11.63 -14.15 -15.89
N VAL A 144 -11.14 -14.82 -16.93
CA VAL A 144 -10.72 -14.19 -18.18
C VAL A 144 -11.93 -13.71 -19.01
N GLU A 145 -13.11 -14.31 -18.82
CA GLU A 145 -14.32 -13.97 -19.57
C GLU A 145 -15.11 -12.85 -18.91
N THR A 146 -15.20 -12.87 -17.58
CA THR A 146 -15.99 -11.89 -16.82
C THR A 146 -15.14 -10.75 -16.23
N GLY A 147 -13.82 -10.90 -16.18
CA GLY A 147 -12.89 -9.95 -15.56
C GLY A 147 -12.98 -9.91 -14.03
N LEU A 148 -13.70 -10.85 -13.42
CA LEU A 148 -13.93 -10.87 -11.97
C LEU A 148 -12.69 -11.39 -11.23
N LEU A 149 -12.28 -10.66 -10.19
CA LEU A 149 -11.16 -11.00 -9.31
C LEU A 149 -11.65 -11.79 -8.09
N PHE A 150 -11.10 -12.99 -7.92
CA PHE A 150 -11.35 -13.89 -6.79
C PHE A 150 -10.12 -13.97 -5.89
N ASN A 151 -10.22 -13.36 -4.71
CA ASN A 151 -9.18 -13.41 -3.68
C ASN A 151 -9.34 -14.67 -2.83
N LEU A 152 -8.34 -15.56 -2.81
CA LEU A 152 -8.40 -16.85 -2.11
C LEU A 152 -8.54 -16.71 -0.58
N SER A 153 -8.10 -15.60 0.01
CA SER A 153 -8.25 -15.30 1.45
C SER A 153 -9.71 -15.28 1.88
N LYS A 154 -10.62 -14.80 1.01
CA LYS A 154 -12.08 -14.76 1.25
C LYS A 154 -12.71 -16.15 1.36
N TYR A 155 -11.95 -17.20 1.03
CA TYR A 155 -12.38 -18.58 1.03
C TYR A 155 -11.61 -19.47 2.02
N LYS A 156 -10.70 -18.91 2.81
CA LYS A 156 -9.94 -19.64 3.83
C LYS A 156 -10.89 -20.30 4.85
N GLY A 157 -10.71 -21.60 5.09
CA GLY A 157 -11.54 -22.38 6.02
C GLY A 157 -12.86 -22.93 5.45
N LYS A 158 -13.22 -22.56 4.22
CA LYS A 158 -14.38 -23.15 3.53
C LYS A 158 -13.94 -24.46 2.86
N LYS A 159 -14.50 -25.59 3.31
CA LYS A 159 -14.32 -26.88 2.61
C LYS A 159 -14.85 -26.73 1.17
N HIS A 160 -14.08 -27.19 0.18
CA HIS A 160 -14.42 -27.19 -1.26
C HIS A 160 -14.34 -25.86 -2.03
N ALA A 161 -13.76 -24.79 -1.46
CA ALA A 161 -13.65 -23.50 -2.16
C ALA A 161 -12.99 -23.55 -3.55
N LEU A 162 -11.89 -24.31 -3.68
CA LEU A 162 -11.22 -24.50 -4.97
C LEU A 162 -12.09 -25.25 -5.99
N VAL A 163 -12.91 -26.20 -5.53
CA VAL A 163 -13.82 -26.96 -6.40
C VAL A 163 -14.97 -26.07 -6.87
N THR A 164 -15.50 -25.21 -6.00
CA THR A 164 -16.56 -24.25 -6.37
C THR A 164 -16.06 -23.19 -7.37
N LEU A 165 -14.83 -22.67 -7.18
CA LEU A 165 -14.22 -21.73 -8.12
C LEU A 165 -13.96 -22.38 -9.50
N LEU A 166 -13.50 -23.64 -9.50
CA LEU A 166 -13.28 -24.41 -10.74
C LEU A 166 -14.58 -24.81 -11.45
N LEU A 167 -15.70 -24.98 -10.73
CA LEU A 167 -17.00 -25.33 -11.32
C LEU A 167 -17.80 -24.11 -11.80
N GLN A 168 -17.43 -22.89 -11.38
CA GLN A 168 -18.05 -21.65 -11.88
C GLN A 168 -17.44 -21.17 -13.20
N THR A 169 -16.33 -21.76 -13.62
CA THR A 169 -15.58 -21.45 -14.87
C THR A 169 -15.89 -22.42 -16.02
N TYR A 170 -16.87 -23.32 -15.85
CA TYR A 170 -17.46 -24.19 -16.88
C TYR A 170 -18.97 -23.94 -16.96
#